data_AF-A0AAX2RJP7-F1
#
_entry.id   AF-A0AAX2RJP7-F1
#
_cell.length_a   1.000
_cell.length_b   1.000
_cell.length_c   1.000
_cell.angle_alpha   90.00
_cell.angle_beta   90.00
_cell.angle_gamma   90.00
#
_symmetry.space_group_name_H-M   'P 1'
#
loop_
_entity.id
_entity.type
_entity.pdbx_description
1 polymer ?
#
loop_
_entity_poly.entity_id
_entity_poly.type
_entity_poly.pdbx_seq_one_letter_code
_entity_poly.pdbx_strand_id
1 'polypeptide(L)'
;MLARDYVERELSHIQRMVALLDSEQNADDVSMSGAVRVRHPSYWRGRIEELLSAPDVPRHIRKLSEAVLAKINEMEMRFAAMK
;
A
#
# COMPACT_ATOMS: atom_id res chain seq x y z
N MET A 1 -17.03 -13.24 -0.84
CA MET A 1 -16.28 -13.10 -2.10
C MET A 1 -16.29 -11.63 -2.49
N LEU A 2 -15.16 -10.95 -2.48
CA LEU A 2 -15.10 -9.56 -2.97
C LEU A 2 -15.35 -9.57 -4.48
N ALA A 3 -16.18 -8.65 -4.99
CA ALA A 3 -16.39 -8.53 -6.42
C ALA A 3 -15.05 -8.22 -7.11
N ARG A 4 -14.77 -8.84 -8.27
CA ARG A 4 -13.52 -8.63 -9.01
C ARG A 4 -13.19 -7.14 -9.20
N ASP A 5 -14.19 -6.34 -9.55
CA ASP A 5 -14.04 -4.89 -9.74
C ASP A 5 -13.71 -4.14 -8.45
N TYR A 6 -14.04 -4.68 -7.28
CA TYR A 6 -13.63 -4.10 -6.00
C TYR A 6 -12.13 -4.30 -5.79
N VAL A 7 -11.62 -5.53 -6.01
CA VAL A 7 -10.20 -5.85 -5.82
C VAL A 7 -9.31 -5.03 -6.75
N GLU A 8 -9.70 -4.88 -8.02
CA GLU A 8 -8.97 -4.05 -8.99
C GLU A 8 -8.95 -2.57 -8.59
N ARG A 9 -10.08 -2.03 -8.13
CA ARG A 9 -10.18 -0.63 -7.65
C ARG A 9 -9.40 -0.40 -6.38
N GLU A 10 -9.50 -1.31 -5.42
CA GLU A 10 -8.80 -1.20 -4.14
C GLU A 10 -7.29 -1.28 -4.35
N LEU A 11 -6.81 -2.22 -5.16
CA LEU A 11 -5.38 -2.30 -5.47
C LEU A 11 -4.88 -1.04 -6.16
N SER A 12 -5.64 -0.49 -7.11
CA SER A 12 -5.31 0.78 -7.77
C SER A 12 -5.25 1.95 -6.79
N HIS A 13 -6.16 1.97 -5.80
CA HIS A 13 -6.15 2.98 -4.75
C HIS A 13 -4.91 2.85 -3.86
N ILE A 14 -4.60 1.65 -3.39
CA ILE A 14 -3.41 1.38 -2.56
C ILE A 14 -2.12 1.77 -3.30
N GLN A 15 -2.00 1.43 -4.59
CA GLN A 15 -0.85 1.81 -5.41
C GLN A 15 -0.63 3.33 -5.44
N ARG A 16 -1.70 4.12 -5.62
CA ARG A 16 -1.61 5.58 -5.60
C ARG A 16 -1.19 6.10 -4.24
N MET A 17 -1.77 5.57 -3.17
CA MET A 17 -1.46 6.03 -1.81
C MET A 17 -0.02 5.68 -1.40
N VAL A 18 0.46 4.49 -1.74
CA VAL A 18 1.85 4.09 -1.51
C VAL A 18 2.81 4.97 -2.31
N ALA A 19 2.51 5.27 -3.58
CA ALA A 19 3.34 6.15 -4.39
C ALA A 19 3.39 7.58 -3.85
N LEU A 20 2.25 8.11 -3.37
CA LEU A 20 2.19 9.42 -2.72
C LEU A 20 3.08 9.43 -1.46
N LEU A 21 2.92 8.47 -0.57
CA LEU A 21 3.72 8.39 0.66
C LEU A 21 5.22 8.24 0.41
N ASP A 22 5.60 7.45 -0.59
CA ASP A 22 7.00 7.30 -1.00
C ASP A 22 7.57 8.63 -1.52
N SER A 23 6.78 9.40 -2.27
CA SER A 23 7.18 10.73 -2.74
C SER A 23 7.25 11.78 -1.63
N GLU A 24 6.32 11.76 -0.66
CA GLU A 24 6.33 12.67 0.49
C GLU A 24 7.53 12.43 1.42
N GLN A 25 7.96 11.19 1.60
CA GLN A 25 9.18 10.94 2.38
C GLN A 25 10.45 11.45 1.70
N ASN A 26 10.42 11.66 0.38
CA ASN A 26 11.55 12.20 -0.39
C ASN A 26 11.47 13.72 -0.55
N ALA A 27 10.30 14.33 -0.36
CA ALA A 27 10.09 15.76 -0.43
C ALA A 27 9.85 16.29 0.99
N ASP A 28 10.81 17.03 1.55
CA ASP A 28 10.83 17.54 2.93
C ASP A 28 9.57 18.30 3.42
N ASP A 29 8.54 18.51 2.60
CA ASP A 29 7.36 19.27 3.00
C ASP A 29 6.11 19.00 2.15
N VAL A 30 5.40 17.89 2.41
CA VAL A 30 3.99 17.76 2.01
C VAL A 30 3.18 17.16 3.15
N SER A 31 2.36 18.01 3.76
CA SER A 31 1.51 17.67 4.91
C SER A 31 0.15 17.15 4.44
N MET A 32 0.00 15.82 4.36
CA MET A 32 -1.32 15.18 4.33
C MET A 32 -1.99 15.29 5.70
N SER A 33 -2.64 16.43 5.97
CA SER A 33 -3.46 16.61 7.16
C SER A 33 -4.72 15.74 7.03
N GLY A 34 -4.89 14.72 7.87
CA GLY A 34 -6.20 14.05 7.98
C GLY A 34 -6.21 12.67 8.65
N ALA A 35 -5.17 11.84 8.51
CA ALA A 35 -5.19 10.52 9.14
C ALA A 35 -3.80 9.96 9.42
N VAL A 36 -3.33 10.09 10.67
CA VAL A 36 -2.04 9.57 11.14
C VAL A 36 -1.85 8.08 10.78
N ARG A 37 -2.92 7.29 10.81
CA ARG A 37 -2.89 5.86 10.49
C ARG A 37 -2.53 5.56 9.03
N VAL A 38 -3.05 6.33 8.07
CA VAL A 38 -2.80 6.05 6.64
C VAL A 38 -1.40 6.48 6.20
N ARG A 39 -0.66 7.23 7.04
CA ARG A 39 0.74 7.60 6.77
C ARG A 39 1.72 6.47 7.07
N HIS A 40 1.32 5.48 7.88
CA HIS A 40 2.18 4.35 8.19
C HIS A 40 2.15 3.31 7.06
N PRO A 41 3.30 2.87 6.52
CA PRO A 41 3.32 1.83 5.49
C PRO A 41 2.66 0.51 5.95
N SER A 42 2.71 0.20 7.25
CA SER A 42 2.09 -0.99 7.84
C SER A 42 0.56 -1.03 7.69
N TYR A 43 -0.10 0.14 7.63
CA TYR A 43 -1.54 0.22 7.35
C TYR A 43 -1.86 -0.33 5.95
N TRP A 44 -1.05 0.04 4.95
CA TRP A 44 -1.22 -0.41 3.57
C TRP A 44 -0.83 -1.88 3.38
N ARG A 45 0.14 -2.39 4.15
CA ARG A 45 0.43 -3.83 4.17
C ARG A 45 -0.81 -4.63 4.54
N GLY A 46 -1.46 -4.28 5.65
CA GLY A 46 -2.64 -5.00 6.13
C GLY A 46 -3.76 -5.04 5.09
N ARG A 47 -3.97 -3.95 4.34
CA ARG A 47 -4.95 -3.90 3.24
C ARG A 47 -4.60 -4.83 2.07
N ILE A 48 -3.32 -4.92 1.69
CA ILE A 48 -2.89 -5.86 0.64
C ILE A 48 -3.01 -7.31 1.11
N GLU A 49 -2.64 -7.60 2.35
CA GLU A 49 -2.78 -8.94 2.94
C GLU A 49 -4.25 -9.37 2.99
N GLU A 50 -5.15 -8.46 3.35
CA GLU A 50 -6.59 -8.68 3.31
C GLU A 50 -7.07 -9.00 1.88
N LEU A 51 -6.64 -8.23 0.87
CA LEU A 51 -6.95 -8.51 -0.54
C LEU A 51 -6.43 -9.88 -0.98
N LEU A 52 -5.23 -10.28 -0.57
CA LEU A 52 -4.60 -11.55 -0.93
C LEU A 52 -5.20 -12.76 -0.20
N SER A 53 -5.88 -12.54 0.93
CA SER A 53 -6.59 -13.58 1.68
C SER A 53 -7.92 -14.00 1.05
N ALA A 54 -8.45 -13.22 0.10
CA ALA A 54 -9.65 -13.58 -0.63
C ALA A 54 -9.43 -14.85 -1.47
N PRO A 55 -10.43 -15.75 -1.55
CA PRO A 55 -10.38 -16.87 -2.50
C PRO A 55 -10.40 -16.34 -3.93
N ASP A 56 -9.74 -17.05 -4.84
CA ASP A 56 -9.76 -16.80 -6.29
C ASP A 56 -9.22 -15.43 -6.74
N VAL A 57 -8.28 -14.85 -5.98
CA VAL A 57 -7.55 -13.65 -6.41
C VAL A 57 -6.86 -13.91 -7.75
N PRO A 58 -7.16 -13.13 -8.81
CA PRO A 58 -6.55 -13.33 -10.10
C PRO A 58 -5.02 -13.23 -10.05
N ARG A 59 -4.32 -14.06 -10.82
CA ARG A 59 -2.84 -14.10 -10.84
C ARG A 59 -2.18 -12.74 -11.09
N HIS A 60 -2.78 -11.90 -11.92
CA HIS A 60 -2.25 -10.56 -12.20
C HIS A 60 -2.37 -9.63 -10.98
N ILE A 61 -3.47 -9.70 -10.24
CA ILE A 61 -3.64 -8.98 -8.96
C ILE A 61 -2.58 -9.44 -7.97
N ARG A 62 -2.37 -10.75 -7.84
CA ARG A 62 -1.34 -11.29 -6.95
C ARG A 62 0.05 -10.71 -7.24
N LYS A 63 0.48 -10.72 -8.50
CA LYS A 63 1.77 -10.13 -8.92
C LYS A 63 1.87 -8.64 -8.61
N LEU A 64 0.82 -7.87 -8.87
CA LEU A 64 0.80 -6.44 -8.60
C LEU A 64 0.82 -6.17 -7.09
N SER A 65 0.08 -6.93 -6.29
CA SER A 65 0.09 -6.88 -4.83
C SER A 65 1.47 -7.20 -4.26
N GLU A 66 2.16 -8.23 -4.77
CA GLU A 66 3.54 -8.57 -4.39
C GLU A 66 4.51 -7.42 -4.67
N ALA A 67 4.39 -6.76 -5.81
CA ALA A 67 5.21 -5.58 -6.14
C ALA A 67 4.94 -4.40 -5.20
N VAL A 68 3.68 -4.20 -4.79
CA VAL A 68 3.31 -3.19 -3.79
C VAL A 68 3.88 -3.54 -2.41
N LEU A 69 3.82 -4.81 -2.00
CA LEU A 69 4.42 -5.27 -0.73
C LEU A 69 5.92 -5.03 -0.69
N ALA A 70 6.64 -5.26 -1.79
CA ALA A 70 8.07 -4.99 -1.87
C ALA A 70 8.38 -3.49 -1.61
N LYS A 71 7.62 -2.59 -2.24
CA LYS A 71 7.73 -1.14 -1.99
C LYS A 71 7.42 -0.77 -0.55
N ILE A 72 6.37 -1.35 0.03
CA ILE A 72 6.01 -1.13 1.44
C ILE A 72 7.14 -1.60 2.37
N ASN A 73 7.75 -2.76 2.11
CA ASN A 73 8.91 -3.24 2.89
C ASN A 73 10.06 -2.24 2.84
N GLU A 74 10.39 -1.70 1.67
CA GLU A 74 11.43 -0.66 1.52
C GLU A 74 11.11 0.62 2.31
N MET A 75 9.85 1.06 2.29
CA MET A 75 9.40 2.21 3.07
C MET A 75 9.48 1.96 4.58
N GLU A 76 9.13 0.76 5.05
CA GLU A 76 9.24 0.42 6.46
C GLU A 76 10.68 0.34 6.96
N MET A 77 11.59 -0.21 6.15
CA MET A 77 13.02 -0.20 6.48
C MET A 77 13.54 1.23 6.61
N ARG A 78 13.16 2.14 5.70
CA ARG A 78 13.49 3.57 5.80
C ARG A 78 12.89 4.20 7.06
N PHE A 79 11.60 3.94 7.33
CA PHE A 79 10.92 4.46 8.51
C PHE A 79 11.57 3.98 9.82
N ALA A 80 12.05 2.74 9.87
CA ALA A 80 12.77 2.19 11.01
C ALA A 80 14.16 2.82 11.19
N ALA A 81 14.85 3.16 10.10
CA ALA A 81 16.17 3.79 10.12
C ALA A 81 16.14 5.29 10.48
N MET A 82 14.99 5.96 10.32
CA MET A 82 14.79 7.37 10.70
C MET A 82 14.45 7.55 12.19
N LYS A 83 14.26 6.46 12.93
CA LYS A 83 13.92 6.43 14.35
C LYS A 83 15.17 6.33 15.22
#